data_AF-A0A4Q0Z3Q2-F1
#
_entry.id   AF-A0A4Q0Z3Q2-F1
#
_cell.length_a   1.000
_cell.length_b   1.000
_cell.length_c   1.000
_cell.angle_alpha   90.00
_cell.angle_beta   90.00
_cell.angle_gamma   90.00
#
_symmetry.space_group_name_H-M   'P 1'
#
loop_
_entity.id
_entity.type
_entity.pdbx_description
1 polymer ?
#
loop_
_entity_poly.entity_id
_entity_poly.type
_entity_poly.pdbx_seq_one_letter_code
_entity_poly.pdbx_strand_id
1 'polypeptide(L)'
;MKFTILKILSIGVVTALFSGCATTTFKNVSELNKVTNKECSKPTKNLSAWHIDNLYDCKTKSFFIPYQLWSGAKFDGNKETSINHQVDNTSYATHNKSSKLVPIKIVGTKKWVNKITKEENNIYVRTTETKGVKKVQYFVANEMGIGRVYDDREGGRYFSGTGIKFPSGYGWRLGERRTAFDIENGEDRSTEIEIVAMTFDDKQELKDITFNWWTNGYFDRQYTYTVNNGLAKSVKQ
;
A
#
# COMPACT_ATOMS: atom_id res chain seq x y z
N MET A 1 29.42 -64.05 30.10
CA MET A 1 29.42 -62.62 29.71
C MET A 1 27.99 -62.11 29.75
N LYS A 2 27.69 -61.17 30.67
CA LYS A 2 26.38 -60.49 30.75
C LYS A 2 26.46 -59.21 29.92
N PHE A 3 25.58 -59.03 28.94
CA PHE A 3 25.43 -57.76 28.23
C PHE A 3 24.22 -57.01 28.80
N THR A 4 24.49 -55.83 29.36
CA THR A 4 23.49 -54.89 29.85
C THR A 4 23.04 -54.00 28.69
N ILE A 5 21.74 -54.02 28.37
CA ILE A 5 21.12 -53.13 27.37
C ILE A 5 20.78 -51.80 28.04
N LEU A 6 21.42 -50.72 27.58
CA LEU A 6 21.16 -49.35 28.00
C LEU A 6 19.94 -48.81 27.23
N LYS A 7 18.81 -48.55 27.92
CA LYS A 7 17.66 -47.84 27.35
C LYS A 7 17.99 -46.34 27.28
N ILE A 8 18.12 -45.80 26.07
CA ILE A 8 18.19 -44.37 25.83
C ILE A 8 16.77 -43.80 25.93
N LEU A 9 16.54 -42.96 26.93
CA LEU A 9 15.33 -42.16 27.08
C LEU A 9 15.33 -41.09 25.98
N SER A 10 14.42 -41.22 25.02
CA SER A 10 14.15 -40.21 24.00
C SER A 10 13.56 -38.96 24.65
N ILE A 11 14.35 -37.88 24.69
CA ILE A 11 13.94 -36.53 25.08
C ILE A 11 12.88 -36.07 24.08
N GLY A 12 11.64 -35.94 24.56
CA GLY A 12 10.55 -35.34 23.80
C GLY A 12 10.87 -33.87 23.53
N VAL A 13 11.12 -33.54 22.27
CA VAL A 13 11.21 -32.16 21.81
C VAL A 13 9.78 -31.59 21.85
N VAL A 14 9.51 -30.75 22.83
CA VAL A 14 8.32 -29.89 22.83
C VAL A 14 8.57 -28.80 21.80
N THR A 15 8.05 -28.99 20.59
CA THR A 15 7.98 -27.93 19.59
C THR A 15 6.91 -26.93 20.02
N ALA A 16 7.36 -25.74 20.44
CA ALA A 16 6.48 -24.60 20.62
C ALA A 16 5.80 -24.28 19.27
N LEU A 17 4.48 -24.45 19.21
CA LEU A 17 3.67 -23.98 18.09
C LEU A 17 3.64 -22.46 18.14
N PHE A 18 4.45 -21.82 17.29
CA PHE A 18 4.25 -20.42 16.95
C PHE A 18 2.87 -20.30 16.31
N SER A 19 1.92 -19.69 17.02
CA SER A 19 0.64 -19.21 16.50
C SER A 19 0.90 -18.09 15.48
N GLY A 20 1.37 -18.46 14.29
CA GLY A 20 1.35 -17.56 13.14
C GLY A 20 -0.10 -17.25 12.83
N CYS A 21 -0.52 -15.98 12.95
CA CYS A 21 -1.83 -15.55 12.50
C CYS A 21 -1.99 -15.95 11.03
N ALA A 22 -2.99 -16.77 10.73
CA ALA A 22 -3.28 -17.17 9.37
C ALA A 22 -3.69 -15.93 8.57
N THR A 23 -3.20 -15.81 7.33
CA THR A 23 -3.58 -14.75 6.40
C THR A 23 -4.15 -15.36 5.14
N THR A 24 -5.13 -14.68 4.55
CA THR A 24 -5.77 -15.07 3.28
C THR A 24 -5.50 -13.99 2.25
N THR A 25 -4.92 -14.35 1.12
CA THR A 25 -4.68 -13.43 -0.01
C THR A 25 -5.68 -13.68 -1.12
N PHE A 26 -6.52 -12.69 -1.42
CA PHE A 26 -7.44 -12.75 -2.54
C PHE A 26 -6.77 -12.19 -3.80
N LYS A 27 -6.64 -13.03 -4.82
CA LYS A 27 -6.27 -12.64 -6.19
C LYS A 27 -7.43 -12.80 -7.18
N ASN A 28 -8.50 -13.43 -6.74
CA ASN A 28 -9.69 -13.72 -7.53
C ASN A 28 -10.90 -12.97 -6.96
N VAL A 29 -11.62 -12.25 -7.82
CA VAL A 29 -12.80 -11.46 -7.46
C VAL A 29 -13.93 -12.33 -6.90
N SER A 30 -14.11 -13.55 -7.42
CA SER A 30 -15.16 -14.48 -6.96
C SER A 30 -14.94 -14.92 -5.51
N GLU A 31 -13.70 -15.21 -5.13
CA GLU A 31 -13.36 -15.58 -3.75
C GLU A 31 -13.55 -14.40 -2.80
N LEU A 32 -13.11 -13.21 -3.21
CA LEU A 32 -13.31 -11.98 -2.43
C LEU A 32 -14.81 -11.68 -2.25
N ASN A 33 -15.61 -11.87 -3.30
CA ASN A 33 -17.06 -11.65 -3.26
C ASN A 33 -17.79 -12.56 -2.28
N LYS A 34 -17.32 -13.80 -2.07
CA LYS A 34 -17.92 -14.70 -1.05
C LYS A 34 -17.79 -14.09 0.35
N VAL A 35 -16.63 -13.51 0.66
CA VAL A 35 -16.38 -12.88 1.96
C VAL A 35 -17.14 -11.56 2.05
N THR A 36 -17.01 -10.67 1.07
CA THR A 36 -17.67 -9.36 1.14
C THR A 36 -19.19 -9.46 1.16
N ASN A 37 -19.82 -10.40 0.45
CA ASN A 37 -21.27 -10.60 0.50
C ASN A 37 -21.75 -11.06 1.88
N LYS A 38 -20.97 -11.92 2.55
CA LYS A 38 -21.25 -12.33 3.93
C LYS A 38 -21.19 -11.12 4.88
N GLU A 39 -20.16 -10.29 4.74
CA GLU A 39 -19.97 -9.11 5.58
C GLU A 39 -21.03 -8.04 5.34
N CYS A 40 -21.42 -7.82 4.07
CA CYS A 40 -22.51 -6.92 3.69
C CYS A 40 -23.88 -7.32 4.26
N SER A 41 -24.05 -8.57 4.69
CA SER A 41 -25.30 -9.08 5.25
C SER A 41 -25.36 -8.93 6.79
N LYS A 42 -24.28 -8.50 7.43
CA LYS A 42 -24.23 -8.32 8.88
C LYS A 42 -24.92 -7.01 9.30
N PRO A 43 -25.66 -7.00 10.41
CA PRO A 43 -26.40 -5.82 10.87
C PRO A 43 -25.49 -4.77 11.53
N THR A 44 -24.33 -5.18 12.02
CA THR A 44 -23.39 -4.32 12.74
C THR A 44 -22.03 -4.35 12.08
N LYS A 45 -21.37 -3.20 12.06
CA LYS A 45 -19.99 -3.08 11.59
C LYS A 45 -19.01 -3.48 12.67
N ASN A 46 -17.87 -4.02 12.24
CA ASN A 46 -16.72 -4.26 13.09
C ASN A 46 -16.15 -2.93 13.65
N LEU A 47 -15.57 -2.98 14.84
CA LEU A 47 -14.92 -1.82 15.46
C LEU A 47 -13.57 -1.48 14.82
N SER A 48 -12.91 -2.45 14.19
CA SER A 48 -11.61 -2.25 13.57
C SER A 48 -11.72 -1.49 12.25
N ALA A 49 -11.07 -0.33 12.15
CA ALA A 49 -11.05 0.50 10.96
C ALA A 49 -10.54 -0.21 9.69
N TRP A 50 -9.66 -1.20 9.87
CA TRP A 50 -9.08 -1.99 8.79
C TRP A 50 -9.90 -3.23 8.43
N HIS A 51 -10.98 -3.50 9.15
CA HIS A 51 -11.86 -4.62 8.83
C HIS A 51 -12.54 -4.41 7.47
N ILE A 52 -12.73 -5.51 6.73
CA ILE A 52 -13.22 -5.47 5.35
C ILE A 52 -14.59 -4.77 5.21
N ASP A 53 -15.49 -4.88 6.19
CA ASP A 53 -16.82 -4.22 6.18
C ASP A 53 -16.78 -2.69 6.36
N ASN A 54 -15.66 -2.18 6.90
CA ASN A 54 -15.39 -0.75 7.05
C ASN A 54 -14.73 -0.20 5.79
N LEU A 55 -14.01 -1.01 5.05
CA LEU A 55 -13.33 -0.61 3.81
C LEU A 55 -14.20 -0.82 2.56
N TYR A 56 -14.98 -1.90 2.52
CA TYR A 56 -15.80 -2.28 1.39
C TYR A 56 -17.18 -1.60 1.41
N ASP A 57 -17.56 -1.02 0.29
CA ASP A 57 -18.88 -0.48 0.04
C ASP A 57 -19.75 -1.51 -0.69
N CYS A 58 -20.74 -2.02 0.02
CA CYS A 58 -21.68 -3.02 -0.45
C CYS A 58 -22.57 -2.56 -1.63
N LYS A 59 -22.78 -1.24 -1.79
CA LYS A 59 -23.60 -0.66 -2.85
C LYS A 59 -22.81 -0.56 -4.15
N THR A 60 -21.62 0.04 -4.08
CA THR A 60 -20.77 0.26 -5.26
C THR A 60 -19.88 -0.94 -5.59
N LYS A 61 -19.85 -1.95 -4.71
CA LYS A 61 -18.99 -3.14 -4.80
C LYS A 61 -17.53 -2.75 -4.98
N SER A 62 -17.08 -1.77 -4.21
CA SER A 62 -15.74 -1.20 -4.30
C SER A 62 -15.15 -0.93 -2.91
N PHE A 63 -13.85 -0.72 -2.85
CA PHE A 63 -13.12 -0.42 -1.63
C PHE A 63 -12.80 1.07 -1.53
N PHE A 64 -12.89 1.58 -0.31
CA PHE A 64 -12.13 2.73 0.13
C PHE A 64 -10.73 2.27 0.52
N ILE A 65 -9.69 2.85 -0.09
CA ILE A 65 -8.30 2.59 0.28
C ILE A 65 -7.78 3.78 1.11
N PRO A 66 -7.49 3.58 2.41
CA PRO A 66 -7.03 4.67 3.28
C PRO A 66 -5.68 5.21 2.82
N TYR A 67 -5.51 6.54 2.83
CA TYR A 67 -4.23 7.18 2.55
C TYR A 67 -3.13 6.69 3.51
N GLN A 68 -3.50 6.43 4.76
CA GLN A 68 -2.60 5.97 5.81
C GLN A 68 -1.92 4.64 5.45
N LEU A 69 -2.50 3.85 4.53
CA LEU A 69 -1.84 2.67 3.97
C LEU A 69 -0.61 3.05 3.13
N TRP A 70 -0.61 4.18 2.42
CA TRP A 70 0.57 4.68 1.69
C TRP A 70 1.64 5.18 2.64
N SER A 71 1.24 5.97 3.63
CA SER A 71 2.17 6.64 4.54
C SER A 71 2.67 5.73 5.67
N GLY A 72 1.99 4.61 5.94
CA GLY A 72 2.21 3.74 7.09
C GLY A 72 1.70 4.31 8.41
N ALA A 73 0.85 5.35 8.37
CA ALA A 73 0.25 5.91 9.58
C ALA A 73 -0.88 5.00 10.10
N LYS A 74 -1.32 5.23 11.35
CA LYS A 74 -2.53 4.58 11.88
C LYS A 74 -3.78 5.18 11.22
N PHE A 75 -4.73 4.32 10.88
CA PHE A 75 -6.06 4.70 10.38
C PHE A 75 -7.10 4.46 11.46
N ASP A 76 -7.93 5.47 11.72
CA ASP A 76 -8.96 5.49 12.76
C ASP A 76 -10.37 5.18 12.21
N GLY A 77 -10.50 4.97 10.89
CA GLY A 77 -11.78 4.72 10.23
C GLY A 77 -12.40 5.96 9.59
N ASN A 78 -11.85 7.15 9.85
CA ASN A 78 -12.34 8.39 9.26
C ASN A 78 -11.94 8.52 7.80
N LYS A 79 -12.91 8.37 6.89
CA LYS A 79 -12.68 8.38 5.44
C LYS A 79 -12.57 9.79 4.86
N GLU A 80 -12.93 10.82 5.62
CA GLU A 80 -12.96 12.21 5.19
C GLU A 80 -11.60 12.93 5.35
N THR A 81 -10.63 12.34 6.06
CA THR A 81 -9.35 13.00 6.42
C THR A 81 -8.21 12.82 5.42
N SER A 82 -8.48 12.32 4.21
CA SER A 82 -7.50 11.60 3.38
C SER A 82 -6.38 12.41 2.67
N ILE A 83 -6.16 13.69 2.98
CA ILE A 83 -4.97 14.43 2.48
C ILE A 83 -4.30 15.37 3.51
N ASN A 84 -4.80 15.49 4.74
CA ASN A 84 -4.26 16.46 5.71
C ASN A 84 -3.83 15.86 7.05
N HIS A 85 -3.76 14.54 7.20
CA HIS A 85 -3.19 13.97 8.42
C HIS A 85 -1.69 14.25 8.45
N GLN A 86 -1.24 14.76 9.59
CA GLN A 86 0.17 14.89 9.89
C GLN A 86 0.81 13.51 9.90
N VAL A 87 1.97 13.39 9.26
CA VAL A 87 2.77 12.18 9.25
C VAL A 87 4.23 12.54 9.44
N ASP A 88 4.88 11.81 10.33
CA ASP A 88 6.33 11.65 10.39
C ASP A 88 6.58 10.16 10.64
N ASN A 89 6.65 9.40 9.55
CA ASN A 89 6.80 7.96 9.60
C ASN A 89 8.05 7.52 8.83
N THR A 90 8.74 6.53 9.38
CA THR A 90 9.85 5.85 8.70
C THR A 90 9.52 4.37 8.61
N SER A 91 9.55 3.85 7.40
CA SER A 91 9.34 2.43 7.12
C SER A 91 10.47 1.86 6.29
N TYR A 92 10.39 0.55 6.05
CA TYR A 92 11.42 -0.20 5.34
C TYR A 92 10.79 -1.02 4.23
N ALA A 93 11.30 -0.85 3.02
CA ALA A 93 10.86 -1.58 1.84
C ALA A 93 11.98 -2.40 1.23
N THR A 94 11.65 -3.54 0.65
CA THR A 94 12.55 -4.23 -0.27
C THR A 94 12.34 -3.72 -1.70
N HIS A 95 13.44 -3.42 -2.39
CA HIS A 95 13.42 -3.07 -3.81
C HIS A 95 14.04 -4.21 -4.64
N ASN A 96 13.31 -4.65 -5.68
CA ASN A 96 13.64 -5.79 -6.54
C ASN A 96 13.70 -7.14 -5.77
N LYS A 97 14.35 -8.16 -6.33
CA LYS A 97 14.59 -9.47 -5.67
C LYS A 97 15.62 -9.40 -4.52
N SER A 98 16.21 -8.22 -4.26
CA SER A 98 17.12 -8.06 -3.13
C SER A 98 16.35 -8.04 -1.82
N SER A 99 16.79 -8.84 -0.85
CA SER A 99 16.29 -8.81 0.52
C SER A 99 16.73 -7.57 1.32
N LYS A 100 17.50 -6.66 0.71
CA LYS A 100 17.97 -5.46 1.41
C LYS A 100 16.82 -4.47 1.61
N LEU A 101 16.57 -4.16 2.87
CA LEU A 101 15.64 -3.12 3.29
C LEU A 101 16.21 -1.72 3.02
N VAL A 102 15.38 -0.87 2.44
CA VAL A 102 15.66 0.55 2.19
C VAL A 102 14.74 1.39 3.07
N PRO A 103 15.30 2.32 3.86
CA PRO A 103 14.49 3.22 4.66
C PRO A 103 13.73 4.20 3.76
N ILE A 104 12.45 4.40 4.09
CA ILE A 104 11.54 5.32 3.44
C ILE A 104 10.96 6.22 4.52
N LYS A 105 11.31 7.50 4.50
CA LYS A 105 10.73 8.50 5.39
C LYS A 105 9.63 9.26 4.65
N ILE A 106 8.46 9.38 5.24
CA ILE A 106 7.35 10.19 4.72
C ILE A 106 7.01 11.24 5.77
N VAL A 107 7.07 12.51 5.36
CA VAL A 107 6.73 13.67 6.19
C VAL A 107 5.71 14.53 5.48
N GLY A 108 4.67 14.96 6.17
CA GLY A 108 3.66 15.88 5.64
C GLY A 108 2.65 16.26 6.72
N THR A 109 1.77 17.22 6.49
CA THR A 109 1.63 18.00 5.24
C THR A 109 2.49 19.26 5.22
N LYS A 110 3.05 19.62 4.06
CA LYS A 110 3.77 20.89 3.83
C LYS A 110 3.16 21.65 2.65
N LYS A 111 3.07 22.97 2.74
CA LYS A 111 2.68 23.82 1.60
C LYS A 111 3.78 23.81 0.54
N TRP A 112 3.38 23.70 -0.73
CA TRP A 112 4.29 23.75 -1.87
C TRP A 112 3.56 24.23 -3.13
N VAL A 113 4.19 25.07 -3.93
CA VAL A 113 3.62 25.59 -5.19
C VAL A 113 4.03 24.71 -6.36
N ASN A 114 3.04 24.19 -7.09
CA ASN A 114 3.27 23.36 -8.25
C ASN A 114 3.87 24.15 -9.42
N LYS A 115 4.99 23.67 -9.98
CA LYS A 115 5.65 24.37 -11.09
C LYS A 115 4.89 24.28 -12.41
N ILE A 116 4.02 23.29 -12.58
CA ILE A 116 3.17 23.10 -13.74
C ILE A 116 1.85 23.85 -13.55
N THR A 117 1.06 23.51 -12.53
CA THR A 117 -0.30 24.09 -12.35
C THR A 117 -0.28 25.50 -11.74
N LYS A 118 0.84 25.90 -11.12
CA LYS A 118 1.01 27.16 -10.35
C LYS A 118 0.16 27.25 -9.08
N GLU A 119 -0.50 26.16 -8.69
CA GLU A 119 -1.33 26.11 -7.50
C GLU A 119 -0.53 25.74 -6.25
N GLU A 120 -0.89 26.33 -5.10
CA GLU A 120 -0.39 25.90 -3.80
C GLU A 120 -1.13 24.64 -3.35
N ASN A 121 -0.37 23.60 -3.02
CA ASN A 121 -0.87 22.31 -2.58
C ASN A 121 -0.25 21.91 -1.24
N ASN A 122 -1.00 21.16 -0.44
CA ASN A 122 -0.45 20.40 0.68
C ASN A 122 0.20 19.12 0.13
N ILE A 123 1.51 18.99 0.31
CA ILE A 123 2.28 17.86 -0.16
C ILE A 123 2.79 16.98 0.99
N TYR A 124 3.07 15.73 0.63
CA TYR A 124 3.87 14.81 1.42
C TYR A 124 5.23 14.64 0.77
N VAL A 125 6.27 14.71 1.59
CA VAL A 125 7.66 14.53 1.19
C VAL A 125 8.08 13.11 1.52
N ARG A 126 8.37 12.32 0.49
CA ARG A 126 9.02 11.02 0.63
C ARG A 126 10.51 11.16 0.41
N THR A 127 11.29 10.66 1.35
CA THR A 127 12.74 10.53 1.24
C THR A 127 13.11 9.05 1.26
N THR A 128 13.97 8.62 0.35
CA THR A 128 14.61 7.30 0.41
C THR A 128 16.11 7.45 0.38
N GLU A 129 16.84 6.65 1.14
CA GLU A 129 18.30 6.66 1.13
C GLU A 129 18.86 5.29 0.76
N THR A 130 19.74 5.25 -0.24
CA THR A 130 20.38 4.01 -0.67
C THR A 130 21.86 4.26 -0.92
N LYS A 131 22.73 3.57 -0.17
CA LYS A 131 24.20 3.72 -0.29
C LYS A 131 24.65 5.20 -0.18
N GLY A 132 24.07 5.94 0.78
CA GLY A 132 24.35 7.37 0.98
C GLY A 132 23.72 8.33 -0.04
N VAL A 133 23.03 7.81 -1.07
CA VAL A 133 22.32 8.64 -2.03
C VAL A 133 20.89 8.85 -1.55
N LYS A 134 20.58 10.10 -1.20
CA LYS A 134 19.24 10.55 -0.82
C LYS A 134 18.43 10.87 -2.08
N LYS A 135 17.17 10.43 -2.11
CA LYS A 135 16.17 10.77 -3.13
C LYS A 135 14.96 11.37 -2.44
N VAL A 136 14.41 12.42 -3.02
CA VAL A 136 13.31 13.22 -2.50
C VAL A 136 12.22 13.34 -3.56
N GLN A 137 10.99 13.03 -3.17
CA GLN A 137 9.83 13.07 -4.04
C GLN A 137 8.66 13.70 -3.30
N TYR A 138 7.85 14.49 -4.00
CA TYR A 138 6.67 15.13 -3.44
C TYR A 138 5.41 14.52 -4.03
N PHE A 139 4.41 14.37 -3.17
CA PHE A 139 3.14 13.72 -3.49
C PHE A 139 1.96 14.56 -3.01
N VAL A 140 0.88 14.51 -3.76
CA VAL A 140 -0.40 15.17 -3.46
C VAL A 140 -1.50 14.12 -3.63
N ALA A 141 -2.59 14.19 -2.85
CA ALA A 141 -3.77 13.40 -3.18
C ALA A 141 -4.64 14.11 -4.22
N ASN A 142 -5.34 13.34 -5.01
CA ASN A 142 -6.31 13.76 -6.01
C ASN A 142 -7.51 12.81 -5.99
N GLU A 143 -8.50 13.05 -6.85
CA GLU A 143 -9.74 12.25 -6.89
C GLU A 143 -9.53 10.76 -7.14
N MET A 144 -8.43 10.40 -7.80
CA MET A 144 -8.10 9.03 -8.12
C MET A 144 -7.11 8.40 -7.15
N GLY A 145 -6.43 9.14 -6.27
CA GLY A 145 -5.47 8.54 -5.35
C GLY A 145 -4.35 9.50 -4.96
N ILE A 146 -3.11 9.02 -4.95
CA ILE A 146 -1.93 9.85 -4.67
C ILE A 146 -1.13 10.04 -5.95
N GLY A 147 -1.02 11.28 -6.42
CA GLY A 147 -0.17 11.71 -7.52
C GLY A 147 1.22 12.14 -7.07
N ARG A 148 2.19 12.14 -7.99
CA ARG A 148 3.50 12.76 -7.76
C ARG A 148 3.44 14.18 -8.28
N VAL A 149 4.12 15.13 -7.63
CA VAL A 149 4.27 16.51 -8.12
C VAL A 149 5.73 16.93 -8.32
N TYR A 150 6.66 16.20 -7.69
CA TYR A 150 8.09 16.41 -7.86
C TYR A 150 8.90 15.12 -7.65
N ASP A 151 10.01 15.00 -8.36
CA ASP A 151 10.97 13.92 -8.25
C ASP A 151 12.38 14.45 -8.48
N ASP A 152 13.27 14.39 -7.48
CA ASP A 152 14.62 14.95 -7.58
C ASP A 152 15.61 14.12 -8.43
N ARG A 153 15.17 12.97 -8.95
CA ARG A 153 15.99 12.14 -9.84
C ARG A 153 16.22 12.85 -11.18
N GLU A 154 17.41 12.65 -11.76
CA GLU A 154 17.74 13.06 -13.14
C GLU A 154 17.58 14.57 -13.41
N GLY A 155 17.97 15.43 -12.46
CA GLY A 155 17.91 16.88 -12.62
C GLY A 155 16.57 17.52 -12.18
N GLY A 156 15.65 16.72 -11.66
CA GLY A 156 14.38 17.21 -11.14
C GLY A 156 13.27 17.16 -12.20
N ARG A 157 12.20 16.43 -11.91
CA ARG A 157 11.01 16.34 -12.74
C ARG A 157 9.81 16.86 -12.00
N TYR A 158 8.97 17.61 -12.71
CA TYR A 158 7.74 18.19 -12.19
C TYR A 158 6.54 17.51 -12.83
N PHE A 159 5.50 17.35 -12.04
CA PHE A 159 4.27 16.67 -12.44
C PHE A 159 3.06 17.54 -12.05
N SER A 160 1.96 17.53 -12.80
CA SER A 160 0.77 18.29 -12.43
C SER A 160 0.14 17.73 -11.15
N GLY A 161 0.34 16.43 -10.88
CA GLY A 161 -0.19 15.76 -9.69
C GLY A 161 -1.54 15.10 -9.91
N THR A 162 -2.09 15.16 -11.13
CA THR A 162 -3.36 14.51 -11.47
C THR A 162 -3.21 13.03 -11.81
N GLY A 163 -1.99 12.54 -11.99
CA GLY A 163 -1.71 11.11 -12.16
C GLY A 163 -1.89 10.30 -10.88
N ILE A 164 -1.77 8.98 -11.00
CA ILE A 164 -1.87 8.05 -9.89
C ILE A 164 -0.55 7.30 -9.68
N LYS A 165 -0.04 7.30 -8.46
CA LYS A 165 1.12 6.50 -8.01
C LYS A 165 0.79 5.52 -6.89
N PHE A 166 -0.33 5.74 -6.20
CA PHE A 166 -0.88 4.82 -5.21
C PHE A 166 -2.41 4.91 -5.23
N PRO A 167 -3.13 3.77 -5.11
CA PRO A 167 -4.58 3.78 -5.04
C PRO A 167 -5.04 4.26 -3.66
N SER A 168 -5.71 5.40 -3.56
CA SER A 168 -6.36 5.85 -2.33
C SER A 168 -7.76 6.40 -2.63
N GLY A 169 -8.59 6.54 -1.60
CA GLY A 169 -9.96 7.01 -1.75
C GLY A 169 -10.92 5.90 -2.17
N TYR A 170 -12.11 6.30 -2.62
CA TYR A 170 -13.21 5.39 -2.98
C TYR A 170 -13.10 4.80 -4.39
N GLY A 171 -13.85 3.72 -4.64
CA GLY A 171 -14.08 3.22 -5.99
C GLY A 171 -13.05 2.19 -6.50
N TRP A 172 -12.18 1.66 -5.64
CA TRP A 172 -11.17 0.69 -6.05
C TRP A 172 -11.72 -0.75 -6.07
N ARG A 173 -11.43 -1.52 -7.11
CA ARG A 173 -11.83 -2.94 -7.20
C ARG A 173 -10.62 -3.82 -7.51
N LEU A 174 -10.64 -5.04 -6.97
CA LEU A 174 -9.66 -6.07 -7.30
C LEU A 174 -9.79 -6.44 -8.79
N GLY A 175 -8.68 -6.45 -9.52
CA GLY A 175 -8.61 -6.78 -10.95
C GLY A 175 -9.12 -5.69 -11.90
N GLU A 176 -9.52 -4.51 -11.38
CA GLU A 176 -9.94 -3.39 -12.23
C GLU A 176 -8.76 -2.43 -12.43
N ARG A 177 -8.40 -2.19 -13.70
CA ARG A 177 -7.39 -1.22 -14.08
C ARG A 177 -8.02 0.16 -14.23
N ARG A 178 -7.45 1.16 -13.56
CA ARG A 178 -7.83 2.58 -13.67
C ARG A 178 -6.69 3.40 -14.25
N THR A 179 -7.02 4.37 -15.11
CA THR A 179 -6.08 5.25 -15.80
C THR A 179 -6.30 6.68 -15.37
N ALA A 180 -5.21 7.40 -15.06
CA ALA A 180 -5.19 8.83 -14.84
C ALA A 180 -4.21 9.50 -15.79
N PHE A 181 -4.51 10.73 -16.20
CA PHE A 181 -3.67 11.55 -17.04
C PHE A 181 -2.97 12.63 -16.20
N ASP A 182 -1.71 12.89 -16.51
CA ASP A 182 -0.84 13.83 -15.81
C ASP A 182 0.06 14.54 -16.84
N ILE A 183 0.71 15.61 -16.44
CA ILE A 183 1.69 16.34 -17.25
C ILE A 183 3.05 16.16 -16.58
N GLU A 184 4.05 15.62 -17.27
CA GLU A 184 5.45 15.56 -16.83
C GLU A 184 6.28 16.58 -17.60
N ASN A 185 6.85 17.57 -16.91
CA ASN A 185 7.67 18.62 -17.52
C ASN A 185 7.03 19.34 -18.73
N GLY A 186 5.71 19.42 -18.78
CA GLY A 186 4.96 20.05 -19.87
C GLY A 186 4.45 19.09 -20.95
N GLU A 187 4.75 17.79 -20.84
CA GLU A 187 4.30 16.76 -21.77
C GLU A 187 3.23 15.85 -21.14
N ASP A 188 2.21 15.48 -21.92
CA ASP A 188 1.17 14.58 -21.46
C ASP A 188 1.70 13.16 -21.21
N ARG A 189 1.21 12.54 -20.14
CA ARG A 189 1.49 11.14 -19.78
C ARG A 189 0.25 10.49 -19.19
N SER A 190 0.19 9.17 -19.27
CA SER A 190 -0.78 8.37 -18.52
C SER A 190 -0.11 7.58 -17.41
N THR A 191 -0.87 7.31 -16.35
CA THR A 191 -0.51 6.41 -15.26
C THR A 191 -1.67 5.48 -14.98
N GLU A 192 -1.37 4.23 -14.68
CA GLU A 192 -2.40 3.21 -14.49
C GLU A 192 -2.11 2.38 -13.25
N ILE A 193 -3.17 1.97 -12.55
CA ILE A 193 -3.10 1.07 -11.39
C ILE A 193 -4.15 -0.02 -11.54
N GLU A 194 -3.75 -1.24 -11.21
CA GLU A 194 -4.66 -2.38 -11.03
C GLU A 194 -4.31 -3.04 -9.70
N ILE A 195 -5.26 -3.11 -8.77
CA ILE A 195 -5.09 -3.89 -7.54
C ILE A 195 -5.19 -5.36 -7.92
N VAL A 196 -4.11 -6.12 -7.73
CA VAL A 196 -4.03 -7.54 -8.13
C VAL A 196 -4.09 -8.51 -6.97
N ALA A 197 -3.90 -8.02 -5.74
CA ALA A 197 -4.14 -8.81 -4.55
C ALA A 197 -4.50 -7.95 -3.34
N MET A 198 -5.35 -8.49 -2.47
CA MET A 198 -5.62 -7.96 -1.14
C MET A 198 -5.47 -9.08 -0.10
N THR A 199 -4.70 -8.84 0.95
CA THR A 199 -4.44 -9.81 2.01
C THR A 199 -5.14 -9.38 3.28
N PHE A 200 -5.87 -10.30 3.90
CA PHE A 200 -6.55 -10.10 5.18
C PHE A 200 -6.10 -11.16 6.18
N ASP A 201 -6.16 -10.85 7.48
CA ASP A 201 -5.97 -11.87 8.52
C ASP A 201 -7.24 -12.71 8.76
N ASP A 202 -7.17 -13.61 9.72
CA ASP A 202 -8.26 -14.45 10.20
C ASP A 202 -9.46 -13.65 10.75
N LYS A 203 -9.22 -12.42 11.20
CA LYS A 203 -10.24 -11.47 11.63
C LYS A 203 -10.76 -10.59 10.48
N GLN A 204 -10.36 -10.86 9.25
CA GLN A 204 -10.71 -10.07 8.07
C GLN A 204 -10.26 -8.60 8.14
N GLU A 205 -9.20 -8.31 8.88
CA GLU A 205 -8.53 -7.02 8.84
C GLU A 205 -7.52 -6.99 7.70
N LEU A 206 -7.54 -5.92 6.91
CA LEU A 206 -6.58 -5.70 5.84
C LEU A 206 -5.16 -5.72 6.40
N LYS A 207 -4.28 -6.47 5.76
CA LYS A 207 -2.83 -6.47 6.02
C LYS A 207 -2.07 -5.86 4.87
N ASP A 208 -2.37 -6.28 3.64
CA ASP A 208 -1.63 -5.84 2.46
C ASP A 208 -2.53 -5.55 1.26
N ILE A 209 -2.09 -4.60 0.44
CA ILE A 209 -2.56 -4.44 -0.94
C ILE A 209 -1.37 -4.57 -1.87
N THR A 210 -1.52 -5.38 -2.92
CA THR A 210 -0.58 -5.45 -4.03
C THR A 210 -1.23 -4.91 -5.29
N PHE A 211 -0.54 -4.01 -5.99
CA PHE A 211 -1.00 -3.45 -7.24
C PHE A 211 0.12 -3.36 -8.27
N ASN A 212 -0.26 -3.48 -9.53
CA ASN A 212 0.60 -3.20 -10.67
C ASN A 212 0.48 -1.73 -11.06
N TRP A 213 1.58 -1.12 -11.51
CA TRP A 213 1.63 0.26 -11.95
C TRP A 213 2.29 0.40 -13.32
N TRP A 214 1.65 1.20 -14.18
CA TRP A 214 2.12 1.48 -15.54
C TRP A 214 2.31 2.97 -15.77
N THR A 215 3.12 3.31 -16.76
CA THR A 215 3.23 4.66 -17.31
C THR A 215 3.22 4.58 -18.82
N ASN A 216 2.36 5.36 -19.47
CA ASN A 216 2.19 5.37 -20.93
C ASN A 216 1.95 3.96 -21.49
N GLY A 217 1.13 3.15 -20.82
CA GLY A 217 0.84 1.76 -21.19
C GLY A 217 1.94 0.75 -20.85
N TYR A 218 3.16 1.18 -20.48
CA TYR A 218 4.27 0.28 -20.15
C TYR A 218 4.27 -0.11 -18.68
N PHE A 219 4.39 -1.42 -18.42
CA PHE A 219 4.52 -1.93 -17.06
C PHE A 219 5.83 -1.43 -16.46
N ASP A 220 5.74 -0.75 -15.32
CA ASP A 220 6.94 -0.34 -14.57
C ASP A 220 7.17 -1.32 -13.43
N ARG A 221 6.24 -1.40 -12.46
CA ARG A 221 6.46 -2.11 -11.20
C ARG A 221 5.19 -2.65 -10.58
N GLN A 222 5.36 -3.71 -9.80
CA GLN A 222 4.40 -4.18 -8.82
C GLN A 222 4.81 -3.69 -7.42
N TYR A 223 3.85 -3.14 -6.70
CA TYR A 223 4.02 -2.60 -5.35
C TYR A 223 3.17 -3.37 -4.36
N THR A 224 3.71 -3.62 -3.16
CA THR A 224 2.96 -4.13 -2.01
C THR A 224 3.08 -3.12 -0.86
N TYR A 225 1.94 -2.71 -0.33
CA TYR A 225 1.83 -1.83 0.83
C TYR A 225 1.18 -2.57 1.98
N THR A 226 1.74 -2.39 3.17
CA THR A 226 1.33 -3.08 4.40
C THR A 226 0.77 -2.07 5.40
N VAL A 227 -0.34 -2.42 6.04
CA VAL A 227 -0.97 -1.60 7.08
C VAL A 227 0.04 -1.23 8.17
N ASN A 228 0.03 0.04 8.59
CA ASN A 228 0.95 0.62 9.59
C ASN A 228 2.46 0.52 9.25
N ASN A 229 2.82 0.12 8.03
CA ASN A 229 4.20 0.11 7.55
C ASN A 229 4.36 0.90 6.24
N GLY A 230 3.33 1.05 5.42
CA GLY A 230 3.49 1.72 4.12
C GLY A 230 4.09 0.79 3.08
N LEU A 231 4.92 1.32 2.18
CA LEU A 231 5.54 0.52 1.12
C LEU A 231 6.43 -0.58 1.73
N ALA A 232 6.10 -1.85 1.46
CA ALA A 232 6.85 -3.01 1.93
C ALA A 232 7.69 -3.65 0.81
N LYS A 233 7.18 -3.63 -0.42
CA LYS A 233 7.84 -4.27 -1.57
C LYS A 233 7.61 -3.48 -2.85
N SER A 234 8.67 -3.36 -3.66
CA SER A 234 8.63 -2.75 -5.00
C SER A 234 9.45 -3.60 -5.97
N VAL A 235 8.78 -4.35 -6.84
CA VAL A 235 9.44 -5.29 -7.78
C VAL A 235 9.25 -4.83 -9.22
N LYS A 236 10.34 -4.81 -9.98
CA LYS A 236 10.28 -4.77 -11.45
C LYS A 236 10.14 -6.22 -11.93
N GLN A 237 9.08 -6.52 -12.68
CA GLN A 237 8.93 -7.84 -13.32
C GLN A 237 9.93 -7.99 -14.45
#